data_AF-A0A5A7N7P7-F1
#
_entry.id   AF-A0A5A7N7P7-F1
#
_cell.length_a   1.000
_cell.length_b   1.000
_cell.length_c   1.000
_cell.angle_alpha   90.00
_cell.angle_beta   90.00
_cell.angle_gamma   90.00
#
_symmetry.space_group_name_H-M   'P 1'
#
loop_
_entity.id
_entity.type
_entity.pdbx_description
1 polymer ?
#
loop_
_entity_poly.entity_id
_entity_poly.type
_entity_poly.pdbx_seq_one_letter_code
_entity_poly.pdbx_strand_id
1 'polypeptide(L)'
;MHVPEGATPKDGPSAGVAMVTSIVSVLTGIAVRRDIAMTGEVTLRGRVLPIGGLKEKLLAALRAGIKTVLIPAENEKDLAEIPDNVKKGLKIMPVSHVDEVLRAALIRPLVPIEWTDEDEEKANAIKAVASDDAEQHPEATVTH
;
A
#
# COMPACT_ATOMS: atom_id res chain seq x y z
N MET A 1 -4.25 -6.64 -10.28
CA MET A 1 -3.65 -5.31 -10.00
C MET A 1 -3.04 -4.80 -11.30
N HIS A 2 -3.42 -3.60 -11.76
CA HIS A 2 -2.89 -3.00 -12.99
C HIS A 2 -2.15 -1.70 -12.65
N VAL A 3 -0.98 -1.49 -13.25
CA VAL A 3 -0.20 -0.26 -13.09
C VAL A 3 0.03 0.34 -14.48
N PRO A 4 -0.65 1.44 -14.86
CA PRO A 4 -0.68 1.97 -16.24
C PRO A 4 0.70 2.29 -16.84
N GLU A 5 0.85 2.15 -18.16
CA GLU A 5 2.07 2.52 -18.89
C GLU A 5 2.35 4.04 -18.85
N GLY A 6 3.64 4.41 -18.82
CA GLY A 6 4.09 5.82 -18.87
C GLY A 6 5.13 6.25 -17.84
N ALA A 7 5.46 5.41 -16.86
CA ALA A 7 6.62 5.63 -15.98
C ALA A 7 7.86 4.95 -16.58
N THR A 8 9.06 5.48 -16.31
CA THR A 8 10.32 4.73 -16.40
C THR A 8 10.12 3.31 -15.85
N PRO A 9 10.81 2.26 -16.38
CA PRO A 9 10.57 0.86 -15.99
C PRO A 9 10.29 0.74 -14.51
N LYS A 10 9.15 0.13 -14.14
CA LYS A 10 8.68 0.02 -12.74
C LYS A 10 9.46 -1.05 -11.97
N ASP A 11 10.77 -1.09 -12.22
CA ASP A 11 11.71 -2.02 -11.63
C ASP A 11 12.07 -1.52 -10.24
N GLY A 12 11.37 -2.07 -9.26
CA GLY A 12 11.76 -1.98 -7.86
C GLY A 12 10.58 -2.26 -6.93
N PRO A 13 10.82 -2.90 -5.77
CA PRO A 13 9.79 -3.12 -4.74
C PRO A 13 9.22 -1.81 -4.15
N SER A 14 9.77 -0.65 -4.53
CA SER A 14 9.48 0.68 -3.99
C SER A 14 8.03 1.19 -4.11
N ALA A 15 7.15 0.48 -4.81
CA ALA A 15 5.71 0.75 -4.85
C ALA A 15 4.90 -0.10 -3.84
N GLY A 16 5.57 -0.87 -2.97
CA GLY A 16 4.95 -1.79 -2.00
C GLY A 16 3.84 -1.15 -1.17
N VAL A 17 4.10 0.00 -0.58
CA VAL A 17 3.11 0.72 0.24
C VAL A 17 1.89 1.19 -0.56
N ALA A 18 2.06 1.55 -1.83
CA ALA A 18 0.96 1.95 -2.71
C ALA A 18 0.07 0.76 -3.08
N MET A 19 0.69 -0.39 -3.35
CA MET A 19 -0.01 -1.65 -3.62
C MET A 19 -0.85 -2.08 -2.41
N VAL A 20 -0.26 -2.09 -1.21
CA VAL A 20 -0.97 -2.43 0.03
C VAL A 20 -2.13 -1.48 0.27
N THR A 21 -1.92 -0.17 0.15
CA THR A 21 -2.99 0.83 0.32
C THR A 21 -4.13 0.61 -0.67
N SER A 22 -3.81 0.29 -1.92
CA SER A 22 -4.81 0.02 -2.96
C SER A 22 -5.66 -1.21 -2.64
N ILE A 23 -5.02 -2.30 -2.18
CA ILE A 23 -5.71 -3.53 -1.78
C ILE A 23 -6.63 -3.26 -0.59
N VAL A 24 -6.11 -2.61 0.46
CA VAL A 24 -6.91 -2.25 1.65
C VAL A 24 -8.09 -1.36 1.26
N SER A 25 -7.88 -0.38 0.38
CA SER A 25 -8.94 0.50 -0.12
C SER A 25 -10.06 -0.28 -0.80
N VAL A 26 -9.73 -1.23 -1.69
CA VAL A 26 -10.71 -2.07 -2.39
C VAL A 26 -11.47 -2.97 -1.42
N LEU A 27 -10.78 -3.62 -0.48
CA LEU A 27 -11.41 -4.54 0.48
C LEU A 27 -12.33 -3.83 1.48
N THR A 28 -12.01 -2.59 1.84
CA THR A 28 -12.74 -1.82 2.87
C THR A 28 -13.74 -0.82 2.28
N GLY A 29 -13.71 -0.61 0.96
CA GLY A 29 -14.49 0.43 0.27
C GLY A 29 -14.08 1.86 0.67
N ILE A 30 -12.92 2.04 1.30
CA ILE A 30 -12.45 3.36 1.74
C ILE A 30 -11.59 3.98 0.65
N ALA A 31 -12.00 5.12 0.10
CA ALA A 31 -11.24 5.80 -0.93
C ALA A 31 -9.86 6.28 -0.45
N VAL A 32 -8.88 6.22 -1.35
CA VAL A 32 -7.54 6.79 -1.14
C VAL A 32 -7.56 8.28 -1.52
N ARG A 33 -6.86 9.10 -0.73
CA ARG A 33 -6.64 10.51 -0.99
C ARG A 33 -5.81 10.73 -2.25
N ARG A 34 -6.37 11.49 -3.20
CA ARG A 34 -5.71 11.85 -4.47
C ARG A 34 -4.59 12.89 -4.36
N ASP A 35 -4.47 13.57 -3.22
CA ASP A 35 -3.48 14.62 -2.98
C ASP A 35 -2.19 14.11 -2.30
N ILE A 36 -2.06 12.79 -2.18
CA ILE A 36 -0.94 12.09 -1.55
C ILE A 36 -0.22 11.21 -2.58
N ALA A 37 1.10 11.34 -2.64
CA ALA A 37 1.99 10.34 -3.24
C ALA A 37 2.67 9.53 -2.14
N MET A 38 3.05 8.29 -2.43
CA MET A 38 3.74 7.42 -1.48
C MET A 38 4.77 6.56 -2.19
N THR A 39 5.90 6.32 -1.53
CA THR A 39 6.96 5.40 -1.98
C THR A 39 7.49 4.66 -0.77
N GLY A 40 7.94 3.42 -0.98
CA GLY A 40 8.46 2.57 0.09
C GLY A 40 8.27 1.11 -0.27
N GLU A 41 9.29 0.30 -0.02
CA GLU A 41 9.10 -1.15 -0.03
C GLU A 41 8.41 -1.57 1.26
N VAL A 42 7.75 -2.72 1.24
CA VAL A 42 7.00 -3.23 2.40
C VAL A 42 7.43 -4.64 2.72
N THR A 43 7.70 -4.90 4.00
CA THR A 43 7.95 -6.26 4.47
C THR A 43 6.63 -6.97 4.80
N LEU A 44 6.66 -8.30 4.90
CA LEU A 44 5.50 -9.08 5.38
C LEU A 44 5.04 -8.68 6.79
N ARG A 45 5.92 -8.06 7.58
CA ARG A 45 5.60 -7.55 8.93
C ARG A 45 5.10 -6.11 8.94
N GLY A 46 4.86 -5.49 7.78
CA GLY A 46 4.32 -4.13 7.69
C GLY A 46 5.34 -3.00 7.82
N ARG A 47 6.63 -3.29 8.01
CA ARG A 47 7.69 -2.26 7.99
C ARG A 47 7.86 -1.66 6.60
N VAL A 48 8.04 -0.35 6.55
CA VAL A 48 8.36 0.43 5.35
C VAL A 48 9.86 0.56 5.23
N LEU A 49 10.43 0.06 4.13
CA LEU A 49 11.88 0.04 3.88
C LEU A 49 12.32 1.19 2.98
N PRO A 50 13.61 1.61 3.09
CA PRO A 50 14.16 2.67 2.27
C PRO A 50 14.15 2.33 0.79
N ILE A 51 14.16 3.40 -0.01
CA ILE A 51 14.14 3.33 -1.47
C ILE A 51 15.28 4.15 -2.07
N GLY A 52 15.66 3.80 -3.30
CA GLY A 52 16.52 4.64 -4.14
C GLY A 52 15.74 5.70 -4.93
N GLY A 53 16.46 6.70 -5.43
CA GLY A 53 15.92 7.73 -6.33
C GLY A 53 14.91 8.67 -5.68
N LEU A 54 15.12 9.02 -4.40
CA LEU A 54 14.18 9.87 -3.65
C LEU A 54 14.00 11.24 -4.32
N LYS A 55 15.09 11.83 -4.83
CA LYS A 55 15.08 13.13 -5.50
C LYS A 55 14.18 13.14 -6.74
N GLU A 56 14.32 12.14 -7.61
CA GLU A 56 13.54 12.01 -8.84
C GLU A 56 12.06 11.82 -8.52
N LYS A 57 11.75 11.02 -7.48
CA LYS A 57 10.39 10.75 -7.02
C LYS A 57 9.71 12.00 -6.44
N LEU A 58 10.41 12.78 -5.59
CA LEU A 58 9.86 14.02 -5.07
C LEU A 58 9.66 15.07 -6.17
N LEU A 59 10.60 15.18 -7.12
CA LEU A 59 10.44 16.05 -8.28
C LEU A 59 9.23 15.66 -9.14
N ALA A 60 9.01 14.36 -9.35
CA ALA A 60 7.84 13.86 -10.07
C ALA A 60 6.54 14.20 -9.33
N ALA A 61 6.49 14.01 -8.01
CA ALA A 61 5.33 14.37 -7.20
C ALA A 61 5.01 15.88 -7.27
N LEU A 62 6.04 16.73 -7.17
CA LEU A 62 5.89 18.18 -7.30
C LEU A 62 5.35 18.58 -8.69
N ARG A 63 5.91 18.01 -9.77
CA ARG A 63 5.43 18.27 -11.14
C ARG A 63 4.00 17.80 -11.37
N ALA A 64 3.59 16.71 -10.71
CA ALA A 64 2.22 16.22 -10.74
C ALA A 64 1.24 17.05 -9.88
N GLY A 65 1.71 18.10 -9.20
CA GLY A 65 0.88 18.95 -8.35
C GLY A 65 0.44 18.28 -7.04
N ILE A 66 1.13 17.22 -6.63
CA ILE A 66 0.85 16.53 -5.36
C ILE A 66 1.30 17.40 -4.19
N LYS A 67 0.50 17.43 -3.12
CA LYS A 67 0.75 18.27 -1.95
C LYS A 67 1.55 17.57 -0.87
N THR A 68 1.29 16.27 -0.68
CA THR A 68 1.87 15.49 0.41
C THR A 68 2.57 14.26 -0.15
N VAL A 69 3.77 13.95 0.34
CA VAL A 69 4.50 12.74 -0.03
C VAL A 69 4.89 11.95 1.21
N LEU A 70 4.49 10.67 1.24
CA LEU A 70 4.91 9.72 2.25
C LEU A 70 6.21 9.05 1.80
N ILE A 71 7.24 9.11 2.65
CA ILE A 71 8.57 8.54 2.38
C ILE A 71 8.97 7.59 3.52
N PRO A 72 9.82 6.57 3.28
CA PRO A 72 10.35 5.75 4.36
C PRO A 72 11.12 6.60 5.37
N ALA A 73 10.97 6.33 6.66
CA ALA A 73 11.65 7.07 7.73
C ALA A 73 13.17 7.06 7.56
N GLU A 74 13.74 5.95 7.11
CA GLU A 74 15.18 5.82 6.87
C GLU A 74 15.71 6.72 5.73
N ASN A 75 14.85 7.17 4.82
CA ASN A 75 15.20 8.09 3.74
C ASN A 75 15.18 9.57 4.18
N GLU A 76 14.78 9.89 5.41
CA GLU A 76 14.75 11.28 5.89
C GLU A 76 16.14 11.93 5.83
N LYS A 77 17.20 11.16 6.09
CA LYS A 77 18.60 11.61 5.95
C LYS A 77 18.96 12.06 4.53
N ASP A 78 18.33 11.48 3.51
CA ASP A 78 18.60 11.77 2.10
C ASP A 78 17.95 13.09 1.67
N LEU A 79 17.05 13.66 2.48
CA LEU A 79 16.45 14.98 2.24
C LEU A 79 17.51 16.10 2.25
N ALA A 80 18.68 15.88 2.85
CA ALA A 80 19.79 16.82 2.81
C ALA A 80 20.27 17.09 1.37
N GLU A 81 20.17 16.10 0.48
CA GLU A 81 20.60 16.19 -0.93
C GLU A 81 19.52 16.80 -1.84
N ILE A 82 18.33 17.07 -1.31
CA ILE A 82 17.18 17.54 -2.07
C ILE A 82 17.15 19.08 -2.08
N PRO A 83 17.00 19.70 -3.27
CA PRO A 83 16.89 21.14 -3.39
C PRO A 83 15.75 21.74 -2.55
N ASP A 84 16.00 22.91 -1.93
CA ASP A 84 15.04 23.56 -1.04
C ASP A 84 13.73 23.94 -1.71
N ASN A 85 13.75 24.26 -3.01
CA ASN A 85 12.52 24.53 -3.76
C ASN A 85 11.59 23.31 -3.84
N VAL A 86 12.14 22.09 -3.83
CA VAL A 86 11.35 20.85 -3.80
C VAL A 86 10.81 20.61 -2.40
N LYS A 87 11.66 20.70 -1.37
CA LYS A 87 11.27 20.49 0.03
C LYS A 87 10.19 21.49 0.48
N LYS A 88 10.30 22.76 0.07
CA LYS A 88 9.30 23.80 0.40
C LYS A 88 8.00 23.65 -0.38
N GLY A 89 8.03 22.99 -1.54
CA GLY A 89 6.87 22.76 -2.39
C GLY A 89 6.01 21.56 -1.97
N LEU A 90 6.49 20.72 -1.05
CA LEU A 90 5.86 19.47 -0.66
C LEU A 90 5.76 19.35 0.87
N LYS A 91 4.65 18.81 1.36
CA LYS A 91 4.59 18.27 2.72
C LYS A 91 5.16 16.85 2.71
N ILE A 92 6.40 16.69 3.17
CA ILE A 92 7.06 15.39 3.25
C ILE A 92 6.77 14.77 4.63
N MET A 93 6.28 13.54 4.65
CA MET A 93 5.95 12.81 5.87
C MET A 93 6.73 11.48 5.92
N PRO A 94 7.76 11.38 6.78
CA PRO A 94 8.45 10.12 7.04
C PRO A 94 7.51 9.12 7.73
N VAL A 95 7.53 7.85 7.29
CA VAL A 95 6.72 6.76 7.86
C VAL A 95 7.56 5.49 8.03
N SER A 96 7.30 4.73 9.09
CA SER A 96 8.05 3.50 9.41
C SER A 96 7.20 2.23 9.25
N HIS A 97 5.88 2.36 9.37
CA HIS A 97 4.94 1.24 9.29
C HIS A 97 3.77 1.53 8.34
N VAL A 98 3.21 0.48 7.76
CA VAL A 98 2.04 0.56 6.87
C VAL A 98 0.83 1.18 7.56
N ASP A 99 0.66 1.01 8.86
CA ASP A 99 -0.48 1.59 9.59
C ASP A 99 -0.46 3.13 9.54
N GLU A 100 0.73 3.73 9.55
CA GLU A 100 0.91 5.18 9.40
C GLU A 100 0.52 5.62 7.99
N VAL A 101 0.91 4.83 6.98
CA VAL A 101 0.54 5.05 5.58
C VAL A 101 -0.97 5.00 5.42
N LEU A 102 -1.63 3.94 5.88
CA LEU A 102 -3.07 3.75 5.75
C LEU A 102 -3.84 4.86 6.47
N ARG A 103 -3.40 5.25 7.68
CA ARG A 103 -4.00 6.35 8.44
C ARG A 103 -3.91 7.69 7.70
N ALA A 104 -2.79 7.96 7.03
CA ALA A 104 -2.60 9.19 6.29
C ALA A 104 -3.32 9.19 4.92
N ALA A 105 -3.34 8.04 4.24
CA ALA A 105 -3.77 7.90 2.86
C ALA A 105 -5.28 7.68 2.68
N LEU A 106 -5.96 7.04 3.63
CA LEU A 106 -7.39 6.77 3.53
C LEU A 106 -8.23 7.98 4.00
N ILE A 107 -9.39 8.20 3.38
CA ILE A 107 -10.26 9.36 3.71
C ILE A 107 -11.01 9.22 5.04
N ARG A 108 -11.11 8.00 5.59
CA ARG A 108 -11.71 7.70 6.89
C ARG A 108 -10.89 6.61 7.59
N PRO A 109 -10.87 6.56 8.93
CA PRO A 109 -10.10 5.57 9.67
C PRO A 109 -10.63 4.16 9.42
N LEU A 110 -9.72 3.17 9.48
CA LEU A 110 -10.09 1.77 9.55
C LEU A 110 -10.77 1.50 10.90
N VAL A 111 -11.92 0.82 10.85
CA VAL A 111 -12.64 0.34 12.03
C VAL A 111 -12.58 -1.19 12.04
N PRO A 112 -12.31 -1.82 13.19
CA PRO A 112 -12.41 -3.26 13.31
C PRO A 112 -13.81 -3.74 12.92
N ILE A 113 -13.86 -4.87 12.22
CA ILE A 113 -15.13 -5.56 11.98
C ILE A 113 -15.49 -6.27 13.28
N GLU A 114 -16.68 -5.99 13.81
CA GLU A 114 -17.28 -6.82 14.86
C GLU A 114 -17.94 -8.01 14.18
N TRP A 115 -17.43 -9.21 14.48
CA TRP A 115 -18.00 -10.45 13.97
C TRP A 115 -19.23 -10.81 14.78
N THR A 116 -20.35 -11.03 14.10
CA THR A 116 -21.58 -11.51 14.74
C THR A 116 -21.66 -13.04 14.65
N ASP A 117 -22.48 -13.66 15.50
CA ASP A 117 -22.75 -15.11 15.45
C ASP A 117 -23.23 -15.52 14.04
N GLU A 118 -24.01 -14.67 13.36
CA GLU A 118 -24.47 -14.90 11.98
C GLU A 118 -23.33 -14.86 10.95
N ASP A 119 -22.29 -14.04 11.16
CA ASP A 119 -21.12 -13.99 10.28
C ASP A 119 -20.23 -15.23 10.47
N GLU A 120 -20.14 -15.73 11.71
CA GLU A 120 -19.46 -16.99 12.01
C GLU A 120 -20.18 -18.18 11.36
N GLU A 121 -21.51 -18.23 11.44
CA GLU A 121 -22.32 -19.26 10.79
C GLU A 121 -22.14 -19.24 9.26
N LYS A 122 -22.15 -18.06 8.63
CA LYS A 122 -21.89 -17.92 7.20
C LYS A 122 -20.47 -18.32 6.82
N ALA A 123 -19.47 -17.92 7.61
CA ALA A 123 -18.09 -18.30 7.36
C ALA A 123 -17.88 -19.82 7.51
N ASN A 124 -18.54 -20.46 8.48
CA ASN A 124 -18.50 -21.91 8.68
C ASN A 124 -19.23 -22.66 7.57
N ALA A 125 -20.37 -22.14 7.08
CA ALA A 125 -21.06 -22.70 5.93
C ALA A 125 -20.19 -22.64 4.66
N ILE A 126 -19.50 -21.51 4.42
CA ILE A 126 -18.57 -21.38 3.28
C ILE A 126 -17.41 -22.37 3.40
N LYS A 127 -16.86 -22.57 4.61
CA LYS A 127 -15.80 -23.57 4.85
C LYS A 127 -16.27 -25.00 4.61
N ALA A 128 -17.48 -25.34 5.05
CA ALA A 128 -18.06 -26.68 4.87
C ALA A 128 -18.28 -27.03 3.38
N VAL A 129 -18.74 -26.05 2.60
CA VAL A 129 -18.89 -26.21 1.14
C VAL A 129 -17.52 -26.37 0.46
N ALA A 130 -16.51 -25.60 0.89
CA ALA A 130 -15.16 -25.70 0.33
C ALA A 130 -14.44 -27.02 0.69
N SER A 131 -14.75 -27.63 1.84
CA SER A 131 -14.24 -28.96 2.19
C SER A 131 -14.92 -30.08 1.40
N ASP A 132 -16.23 -29.97 1.14
CA ASP A 132 -16.97 -30.94 0.32
C ASP A 132 -16.47 -30.95 -1.15
N ASP A 133 -16.15 -29.78 -1.72
CA ASP A 133 -15.57 -29.67 -3.07
C ASP A 133 -14.17 -30.30 -3.17
N ALA A 134 -13.36 -30.19 -2.10
CA ALA A 134 -12.02 -30.78 -2.04
C ALA A 134 -12.05 -32.31 -1.88
N GLU A 135 -13.06 -32.87 -1.21
CA GLU A 135 -13.26 -34.32 -1.10
C GLU A 135 -13.81 -34.95 -2.38
N GLN A 136 -14.56 -34.20 -3.20
CA GLN A 136 -15.17 -34.72 -4.43
C GLN A 136 -14.22 -34.72 -5.66
N HIS A 137 -13.10 -33.97 -5.63
CA HIS A 137 -12.13 -33.91 -6.73
C HIS A 137 -10.65 -33.97 -6.27
N PRO A 138 -10.13 -35.17 -5.93
CA PRO A 138 -8.79 -35.32 -5.33
C PRO A 138 -7.60 -35.13 -6.29
N GLU A 139 -7.80 -35.08 -7.62
CA GLU A 139 -6.69 -35.08 -8.60
C GLU A 139 -6.24 -33.69 -9.09
N ALA A 140 -6.79 -32.58 -8.58
CA ALA A 140 -6.31 -31.23 -8.94
C ALA A 140 -5.05 -30.79 -8.16
N THR A 141 -4.21 -31.74 -7.72
CA THR A 141 -2.90 -31.42 -7.15
C THR A 141 -1.92 -31.20 -8.30
N VAL A 142 -1.80 -29.96 -8.76
CA VAL A 142 -0.72 -29.56 -9.68
C VAL A 142 0.60 -29.65 -8.92
N THR A 143 1.32 -30.77 -9.09
CA THR A 143 2.73 -30.90 -8.70
C THR A 143 3.59 -29.95 -9.55
N HIS A 144 4.53 -29.29 -8.89
CA HIS A 144 5.42 -28.23 -9.40
C HIS A 144 6.26 -28.61 -10.62
#